data_AF-A0A8T5XSY3-F1
#
_entry.id   AF-A0A8T5XSY3-F1
#
_cell.length_a   1.000
_cell.length_b   1.000
_cell.length_c   1.000
_cell.angle_alpha   90.00
_cell.angle_beta   90.00
_cell.angle_gamma   90.00
#
_symmetry.space_group_name_H-M   'P 1'
#
loop_
_entity.id
_entity.type
_entity.pdbx_description
1 polymer ?
#
loop_
_entity_poly.entity_id
_entity_poly.type
_entity_poly.pdbx_seq_one_letter_code
_entity_poly.pdbx_strand_id
1 'polypeptide(L)'
;MLWFCIHIVIIVSDGISDNLYSVDVGVVLGNKVEVTGKPSKRLQSRLDRAVELYKKGYFKQVIVSGGIGKEGFDEAKVMKNYMVQSGVPEKSIILDNKGNNTFMTAENSKLIMDEIGFNSVMVISQYYHITRTKLAFEKVGIDKVYTAHAKIFEIRDLYSLTREFFAYYKYLVM
;
A
#
# COMPACT_ATOMS: atom_id res chain seq x y z
N MET A 1 5.15 -1.75 -29.05
CA MET A 1 6.32 -1.23 -28.30
C MET A 1 6.11 0.21 -27.83
N LEU A 2 5.71 1.15 -28.69
CA LEU A 2 5.46 2.55 -28.32
C LEU A 2 4.44 2.69 -27.15
N TRP A 3 3.31 2.01 -27.24
CA TRP A 3 2.28 2.05 -26.19
C TRP A 3 2.79 1.55 -24.83
N PHE A 4 3.58 0.48 -24.82
CA PHE A 4 4.19 -0.03 -23.60
C PHE A 4 5.05 1.04 -22.93
N CYS A 5 5.94 1.70 -23.68
CA CYS A 5 6.80 2.76 -23.15
C CYS A 5 5.98 3.94 -22.61
N ILE A 6 4.98 4.42 -23.37
CA ILE A 6 4.09 5.50 -22.94
C ILE A 6 3.40 5.14 -21.62
N HIS A 7 2.90 3.91 -21.51
CA HIS A 7 2.17 3.48 -20.34
C HIS A 7 3.08 3.30 -19.12
N ILE A 8 4.33 2.85 -19.30
CA ILE A 8 5.32 2.86 -18.22
C ILE A 8 5.56 4.28 -17.73
N VAL A 9 5.67 5.27 -18.63
CA VAL A 9 5.80 6.68 -18.23
C VAL A 9 4.59 7.14 -17.42
N ILE A 10 3.37 6.74 -17.81
CA ILE A 10 2.15 7.05 -17.05
C ILE A 10 2.20 6.44 -15.65
N ILE A 11 2.51 5.14 -15.52
CA ILE A 11 2.62 4.46 -14.22
C ILE A 11 3.67 5.13 -13.33
N VAL A 12 4.83 5.46 -13.88
CA VAL A 12 5.90 6.11 -13.12
C VAL A 12 5.47 7.51 -12.70
N SER A 13 4.92 8.31 -13.63
CA SER A 13 4.50 9.68 -13.38
C SER A 13 3.41 9.75 -12.30
N ASP A 14 2.37 8.91 -12.41
CA ASP A 14 1.32 8.81 -11.39
C ASP A 14 1.91 8.30 -10.06
N GLY A 15 2.74 7.27 -10.12
CA GLY A 15 3.32 6.65 -8.94
C GLY A 15 4.29 7.50 -8.11
N ILE A 16 4.98 8.46 -8.71
CA ILE A 16 5.88 9.39 -8.00
C ILE A 16 5.17 10.69 -7.61
N SER A 17 3.97 10.93 -8.12
CA SER A 17 3.19 12.16 -7.87
C SER A 17 2.29 11.99 -6.66
N ASP A 18 2.89 12.03 -5.46
CA ASP A 18 2.16 11.96 -4.20
C ASP A 18 1.07 13.05 -4.12
N ASN A 19 -0.14 12.66 -3.74
CA ASN A 19 -1.25 13.57 -3.43
C ASN A 19 -1.54 13.54 -1.92
N LEU A 20 -0.68 14.23 -1.15
CA LEU A 20 -0.72 14.21 0.31
C LEU A 20 -1.80 15.17 0.85
N TYR A 21 -2.92 14.61 1.30
CA TYR A 21 -3.98 15.31 2.02
C TYR A 21 -4.19 14.68 3.39
N SER A 22 -4.71 15.45 4.34
CA SER A 22 -5.21 14.86 5.59
C SER A 22 -6.39 13.96 5.28
N VAL A 23 -6.34 12.72 5.76
CA VAL A 23 -7.33 11.66 5.54
C VAL A 23 -7.68 10.97 6.85
N ASP A 24 -8.75 10.19 6.84
CA ASP A 24 -9.20 9.45 8.01
C ASP A 24 -8.24 8.31 8.35
N VAL A 25 -7.73 7.60 7.33
CA VAL A 25 -6.90 6.41 7.51
C VAL A 25 -5.79 6.27 6.46
N GLY A 26 -4.60 5.88 6.88
CA GLY A 26 -3.55 5.39 5.97
C GLY A 26 -3.68 3.88 5.76
N VAL A 27 -3.44 3.37 4.55
CA VAL A 27 -3.37 1.92 4.29
C VAL A 27 -2.00 1.56 3.74
N VAL A 28 -1.25 0.74 4.47
CA VAL A 28 0.04 0.21 4.03
C VAL A 28 -0.17 -1.16 3.44
N LEU A 29 0.20 -1.33 2.16
CA LEU A 29 0.13 -2.64 1.51
C LEU A 29 1.30 -3.53 1.97
N GLY A 30 1.02 -4.81 2.11
CA GLY A 30 1.99 -5.89 2.30
C GLY A 30 2.85 -6.13 1.07
N ASN A 31 4.04 -6.64 1.30
CA ASN A 31 5.01 -7.05 0.29
C ASN A 31 5.67 -8.39 0.68
N LYS A 32 6.84 -8.35 1.32
CA LYS A 32 7.59 -9.55 1.70
C LYS A 32 8.15 -9.37 3.11
N VAL A 33 7.91 -10.37 3.95
CA VAL A 33 8.66 -10.65 5.18
C VAL A 33 9.79 -11.62 4.84
N GLU A 34 11.01 -11.29 5.26
CA GLU A 34 12.16 -12.17 5.08
C GLU A 34 12.08 -13.37 6.04
N VAL A 35 12.83 -14.44 5.74
CA VAL A 35 12.91 -15.66 6.60
C VAL A 35 13.34 -15.36 8.04
N THR A 36 13.98 -14.21 8.26
CA THR A 36 14.38 -13.71 9.58
C THR A 36 13.22 -13.13 10.40
N GLY A 37 12.00 -13.10 9.86
CA GLY A 37 10.83 -12.46 10.47
C GLY A 37 10.82 -10.94 10.38
N LYS A 38 11.77 -10.35 9.63
CA LYS A 38 11.88 -8.89 9.43
C LYS A 38 11.22 -8.45 8.11
N PRO A 39 10.70 -7.22 8.03
CA PRO A 39 10.30 -6.64 6.77
C PRO A 39 11.45 -6.67 5.76
N SER A 40 11.18 -7.05 4.51
CA SER A 40 12.11 -6.80 3.41
C SER A 40 12.35 -5.30 3.24
N LYS A 41 13.44 -4.89 2.59
CA LYS A 41 13.74 -3.46 2.34
C LYS A 41 12.56 -2.70 1.70
N ARG A 42 11.81 -3.37 0.80
CA ARG A 42 10.62 -2.80 0.16
C ARG A 42 9.48 -2.61 1.14
N LEU A 43 9.19 -3.61 1.96
CA LEU A 43 8.15 -3.52 2.99
C LEU A 43 8.52 -2.46 4.04
N GLN A 44 9.78 -2.46 4.48
CA GLN A 44 10.33 -1.48 5.39
C GLN A 44 10.14 -0.06 4.87
N SER A 45 10.50 0.22 3.61
CA SER A 45 10.35 1.56 3.02
C SER A 45 8.88 2.05 2.97
N ARG A 46 7.91 1.14 2.76
CA ARG A 46 6.48 1.48 2.86
C ARG A 46 6.08 1.82 4.29
N LEU A 47 6.57 1.05 5.26
CA LEU A 47 6.30 1.28 6.68
C LEU A 47 6.96 2.58 7.17
N ASP A 48 8.19 2.86 6.78
CA ASP A 48 8.89 4.10 7.10
C ASP A 48 8.12 5.32 6.57
N ARG A 49 7.61 5.22 5.34
CA ARG A 49 6.76 6.26 4.75
C ARG A 49 5.47 6.46 5.54
N ALA A 50 4.83 5.38 5.97
CA ALA A 50 3.62 5.44 6.78
C ALA A 50 3.88 6.06 8.16
N VAL A 51 4.98 5.70 8.82
CA VAL A 51 5.40 6.29 10.10
C VAL A 51 5.68 7.78 9.94
N GLU A 52 6.36 8.20 8.87
CA GLU A 52 6.63 9.60 8.56
C GLU A 52 5.32 10.40 8.45
N LEU A 53 4.36 9.90 7.66
CA LEU A 53 3.10 10.57 7.38
C LEU A 53 2.17 10.60 8.61
N TYR A 54 2.15 9.51 9.38
CA TYR A 54 1.47 9.46 10.68
C TYR A 54 2.01 10.53 11.64
N LYS A 55 3.33 10.62 11.79
CA LYS A 55 3.97 11.62 12.67
C LYS A 55 3.73 13.06 12.22
N LYS A 56 3.54 13.27 10.93
CA LYS A 56 3.17 14.58 10.34
C LYS A 56 1.66 14.89 10.46
N GLY A 57 0.85 13.96 10.98
CA GLY A 57 -0.57 14.18 11.22
C GLY A 57 -1.46 14.05 9.98
N TYR A 58 -0.99 13.39 8.91
CA TYR A 58 -1.81 13.16 7.71
C TYR A 58 -2.97 12.19 7.98
N PHE A 59 -2.84 11.30 8.95
CA PHE A 59 -3.90 10.41 9.42
C PHE A 59 -3.62 9.99 10.86
N LYS A 60 -4.66 9.58 11.58
CA LYS A 60 -4.56 9.14 12.99
C LYS A 60 -4.73 7.63 13.17
N GLN A 61 -5.28 6.95 12.19
CA GLN A 61 -5.35 5.50 12.12
C GLN A 61 -4.60 5.00 10.89
N VAL A 62 -4.03 3.80 10.99
CA VAL A 62 -3.37 3.12 9.88
C VAL A 62 -3.79 1.67 9.83
N ILE A 63 -4.23 1.21 8.66
CA ILE A 63 -4.44 -0.20 8.38
C ILE A 63 -3.16 -0.76 7.78
N VAL A 64 -2.66 -1.86 8.33
CA VAL A 64 -1.60 -2.65 7.72
C VAL A 64 -2.22 -3.93 7.17
N SER A 65 -2.17 -4.11 5.85
CA SER A 65 -2.85 -5.21 5.16
C SER A 65 -1.83 -6.11 4.48
N GLY A 66 -1.77 -7.38 4.89
CA GLY A 66 -0.88 -8.38 4.33
C GLY A 66 -1.26 -9.79 4.78
N GLY A 67 -1.16 -10.76 3.87
CA GLY A 67 -1.52 -12.16 4.14
C GLY A 67 -0.49 -12.94 4.95
N ILE A 68 -0.67 -14.27 4.98
CA ILE A 68 0.37 -15.18 5.46
C ILE A 68 1.39 -15.36 4.34
N GLY A 69 2.62 -14.91 4.55
CA GLY A 69 3.71 -15.06 3.59
C GLY A 69 4.07 -16.53 3.37
N LYS A 70 4.76 -16.84 2.27
CA LYS A 70 5.23 -18.22 1.97
C LYS A 70 6.09 -18.82 3.08
N GLU A 71 6.79 -17.96 3.82
CA GLU A 71 7.65 -18.34 4.95
C GLU A 71 6.85 -18.59 6.25
N GLY A 72 5.53 -18.51 6.22
CA GLY A 72 4.63 -18.78 7.35
C GLY A 72 4.40 -17.59 8.30
N PHE A 73 4.99 -16.42 8.03
CA PHE A 73 4.77 -15.22 8.84
C PHE A 73 3.45 -14.52 8.49
N ASP A 74 2.70 -14.12 9.52
CA ASP A 74 1.61 -13.15 9.40
C ASP A 74 2.22 -11.76 9.13
N GLU A 75 2.12 -11.32 7.86
CA GLU A 75 2.75 -10.10 7.40
C GLU A 75 2.19 -8.87 8.11
N ALA A 76 0.87 -8.79 8.28
CA ALA A 76 0.22 -7.67 8.96
C ALA A 76 0.72 -7.54 10.41
N LYS A 77 0.91 -8.66 11.12
CA LYS A 77 1.47 -8.66 12.47
C LYS A 77 2.92 -8.14 12.50
N VAL A 78 3.75 -8.54 11.53
CA VAL A 78 5.12 -8.03 11.40
C VAL A 78 5.14 -6.52 11.12
N MET A 79 4.26 -6.06 10.23
CA MET A 79 4.09 -4.63 9.91
C MET A 79 3.67 -3.82 11.14
N LYS A 80 2.67 -4.30 11.90
CA LYS A 80 2.22 -3.66 13.13
C LYS A 80 3.37 -3.54 14.14
N ASN A 81 4.08 -4.64 14.40
CA ASN A 81 5.20 -4.64 15.34
C ASN A 81 6.28 -3.62 14.95
N TYR A 82 6.60 -3.54 13.65
CA TYR A 82 7.54 -2.55 13.14
C TYR A 82 7.08 -1.11 13.39
N MET A 83 5.81 -0.80 13.11
CA MET A 83 5.27 0.55 13.33
C MET A 83 5.22 0.93 14.81
N VAL A 84 4.87 -0.02 15.69
CA VAL A 84 4.92 0.18 17.15
C VAL A 84 6.33 0.48 17.61
N GLN A 85 7.32 -0.30 17.19
CA GLN A 85 8.74 -0.05 17.49
C GLN A 85 9.23 1.29 16.94
N SER A 86 8.60 1.79 15.86
CA SER A 86 8.90 3.09 15.25
C SER A 86 8.16 4.27 15.90
N GLY A 87 7.39 4.03 16.96
CA GLY A 87 6.73 5.04 17.79
C GLY A 87 5.27 5.34 17.42
N VAL A 88 4.62 4.51 16.61
CA VAL A 88 3.18 4.61 16.36
C VAL A 88 2.42 3.86 17.47
N PRO A 89 1.45 4.47 18.18
CA PRO A 89 0.69 3.78 19.21
C PRO A 89 -0.03 2.55 18.66
N GLU A 90 0.00 1.44 19.41
CA GLU A 90 -0.64 0.19 18.98
C GLU A 90 -2.13 0.36 18.65
N LYS A 91 -2.86 1.17 19.44
CA LYS A 91 -4.28 1.49 19.22
C LYS A 91 -4.58 2.23 17.91
N SER A 92 -3.55 2.83 17.30
CA SER A 92 -3.67 3.53 16.03
C SER A 92 -3.48 2.60 14.83
N ILE A 93 -3.11 1.34 15.05
CA ILE A 93 -2.82 0.37 13.99
C ILE A 93 -3.90 -0.70 13.96
N ILE A 94 -4.57 -0.82 12.81
CA ILE A 94 -5.58 -1.84 12.52
C ILE A 94 -4.92 -2.92 11.66
N LEU A 95 -5.15 -4.18 12.01
CA LEU A 95 -4.60 -5.33 11.30
C LEU A 95 -5.61 -5.87 10.27
N ASP A 96 -5.15 -6.06 9.03
CA ASP A 96 -5.80 -6.94 8.06
C ASP A 96 -4.85 -8.07 7.65
N ASN A 97 -5.05 -9.26 8.20
CA ASN A 97 -4.24 -10.45 7.88
C ASN A 97 -4.78 -11.28 6.70
N LYS A 98 -5.80 -10.78 6.00
CA LYS A 98 -6.42 -11.43 4.83
C LYS A 98 -6.12 -10.69 3.52
N GLY A 99 -5.23 -9.69 3.55
CA GLY A 99 -4.73 -8.95 2.39
C GLY A 99 -3.78 -9.75 1.49
N ASN A 100 -4.24 -10.89 0.94
CA ASN A 100 -3.40 -11.79 0.13
C ASN A 100 -3.08 -11.23 -1.26
N ASN A 101 -3.82 -10.22 -1.71
CA ASN A 101 -3.56 -9.49 -2.95
C ASN A 101 -4.14 -8.07 -2.86
N THR A 102 -3.78 -7.23 -3.83
CA THR A 102 -4.18 -5.82 -3.87
C THR A 102 -5.70 -5.61 -3.81
N PHE A 103 -6.50 -6.45 -4.49
CA PHE A 103 -7.95 -6.32 -4.51
C PHE A 103 -8.57 -6.71 -3.15
N MET A 104 -8.11 -7.82 -2.56
CA MET A 104 -8.55 -8.21 -1.21
C MET A 104 -8.17 -7.15 -0.16
N THR A 105 -6.98 -6.55 -0.26
CA THR A 105 -6.62 -5.41 0.60
C THR A 105 -7.61 -4.26 0.44
N ALA A 106 -8.03 -3.93 -0.78
CA ALA A 106 -9.02 -2.88 -1.02
C ALA A 106 -10.39 -3.24 -0.41
N GLU A 107 -10.90 -4.45 -0.66
CA GLU A 107 -12.18 -4.94 -0.12
C GLU A 107 -12.18 -4.95 1.42
N ASN A 108 -11.15 -5.53 2.03
CA ASN A 108 -11.02 -5.58 3.49
C ASN A 108 -10.90 -4.16 4.08
N SER A 109 -10.14 -3.27 3.44
CA SER A 109 -10.01 -1.89 3.88
C SER A 109 -11.35 -1.15 3.79
N LYS A 110 -12.15 -1.36 2.72
CA LYS A 110 -13.48 -0.78 2.59
C LYS A 110 -14.41 -1.22 3.72
N LEU A 111 -14.44 -2.53 4.04
CA LEU A 111 -15.26 -3.05 5.13
C LEU A 111 -14.87 -2.43 6.48
N ILE A 112 -13.57 -2.38 6.79
CA ILE A 112 -13.06 -1.75 8.02
C ILE A 112 -13.41 -0.26 8.06
N MET A 113 -13.27 0.44 6.92
CA MET A 113 -13.61 1.86 6.82
C MET A 113 -15.10 2.09 7.07
N ASP A 114 -15.99 1.26 6.52
CA ASP A 114 -17.44 1.37 6.71
C ASP A 114 -17.85 1.13 8.16
N GLU A 115 -17.27 0.13 8.82
CA GLU A 115 -17.54 -0.19 10.23
C GLU A 115 -17.17 0.97 11.17
N ILE A 116 -16.11 1.72 10.84
CA ILE A 116 -15.62 2.83 11.68
C ILE A 116 -16.19 4.19 11.23
N GLY A 117 -16.70 4.29 10.00
CA GLY A 117 -17.19 5.53 9.41
C GLY A 117 -16.11 6.41 8.76
N PHE A 118 -15.03 5.80 8.25
CA PHE A 118 -13.97 6.49 7.49
C PHE A 118 -14.35 6.68 6.03
N ASN A 119 -14.06 7.86 5.48
CA ASN A 119 -14.49 8.25 4.13
C ASN A 119 -13.32 8.61 3.20
N SER A 120 -12.10 8.70 3.73
CA SER A 120 -10.90 9.06 2.99
C SER A 120 -9.71 8.20 3.39
N VAL A 121 -8.94 7.78 2.38
CA VAL A 121 -7.83 6.86 2.54
C VAL A 121 -6.57 7.38 1.86
N MET A 122 -5.41 7.16 2.48
CA MET A 122 -4.11 7.33 1.84
C MET A 122 -3.44 5.97 1.66
N VAL A 123 -3.35 5.51 0.42
CA VAL A 123 -2.72 4.26 0.03
C VAL A 123 -1.20 4.42 -0.03
N ILE A 124 -0.47 3.54 0.65
CA ILE A 124 0.99 3.60 0.78
C ILE A 124 1.63 2.35 0.19
N SER A 125 2.41 2.52 -0.88
CA SER A 125 3.06 1.42 -1.62
C SER A 125 4.32 1.85 -2.35
N GLN A 126 4.94 0.99 -3.18
CA GLN A 126 5.98 1.45 -4.11
C GLN A 126 5.38 2.26 -5.26
N TYR A 127 6.12 3.24 -5.79
CA TYR A 127 5.67 4.12 -6.88
C TYR A 127 5.04 3.34 -8.05
N TYR A 128 5.71 2.30 -8.56
CA TYR A 128 5.22 1.49 -9.69
C TYR A 128 3.90 0.76 -9.40
N HIS A 129 3.51 0.60 -8.13
CA HIS A 129 2.34 -0.14 -7.69
C HIS A 129 1.17 0.76 -7.31
N ILE A 130 1.39 2.08 -7.19
CA ILE A 130 0.39 3.06 -6.76
C ILE A 130 -0.79 3.07 -7.71
N THR A 131 -0.55 3.21 -9.02
CA THR A 131 -1.62 3.36 -10.03
C THR A 131 -2.64 2.24 -9.98
N ARG A 132 -2.18 0.98 -9.96
CA ARG A 132 -3.07 -0.19 -9.89
C ARG A 132 -3.77 -0.31 -8.54
N THR A 133 -3.09 0.06 -7.46
CA THR A 133 -3.68 -0.02 -6.12
C THR A 133 -4.77 1.02 -5.96
N LYS A 134 -4.53 2.25 -6.40
CA LYS A 134 -5.53 3.31 -6.43
C LYS A 134 -6.79 2.87 -7.17
N LEU A 135 -6.63 2.30 -8.36
CA LEU A 135 -7.74 1.75 -9.14
C LEU A 135 -8.52 0.66 -8.39
N ALA A 136 -7.83 -0.21 -7.65
CA ALA A 136 -8.51 -1.25 -6.84
C ALA A 136 -9.37 -0.64 -5.73
N PHE A 137 -8.86 0.39 -5.05
CA PHE A 137 -9.58 1.10 -3.98
C PHE A 137 -10.79 1.89 -4.51
N GLU A 138 -10.64 2.53 -5.66
CA GLU A 138 -11.74 3.21 -6.34
C GLU A 138 -12.84 2.22 -6.76
N LYS A 139 -12.47 1.03 -7.26
CA LYS A 139 -13.42 0.00 -7.70
C LYS A 139 -14.26 -0.64 -6.59
N VAL A 140 -13.74 -0.69 -5.37
CA VAL A 140 -14.53 -1.16 -4.20
C VAL A 140 -15.41 -0.04 -3.61
N GLY A 141 -15.49 1.13 -4.27
CA GLY A 141 -16.38 2.22 -3.90
C GLY A 141 -15.82 3.15 -2.82
N ILE A 142 -14.49 3.34 -2.76
CA ILE A 142 -13.88 4.41 -1.95
C ILE A 142 -13.70 5.64 -2.84
N ASP A 143 -14.41 6.71 -2.54
CA ASP A 143 -14.41 7.92 -3.39
C ASP A 143 -13.15 8.78 -3.22
N LYS A 144 -12.60 8.86 -1.99
CA LYS A 144 -11.48 9.74 -1.65
C LYS A 144 -10.20 8.92 -1.46
N VAL A 145 -9.59 8.53 -2.58
CA VAL A 145 -8.33 7.77 -2.61
C VAL A 145 -7.14 8.69 -2.89
N TYR A 146 -6.31 8.84 -1.86
CA TYR A 146 -5.03 9.52 -1.91
C TYR A 146 -3.89 8.50 -1.83
N THR A 147 -2.67 8.92 -2.15
CA THR A 147 -1.55 8.04 -2.40
C THR A 147 -0.25 8.65 -1.88
N ALA A 148 0.63 7.78 -1.39
CA ALA A 148 2.00 8.14 -1.05
C ALA A 148 2.95 7.00 -1.40
N HIS A 149 4.03 7.30 -2.11
CA HIS A 149 5.02 6.30 -2.49
C HIS A 149 6.11 6.13 -1.43
N ALA A 150 6.59 4.89 -1.32
CA ALA A 150 7.79 4.51 -0.59
C ALA A 150 9.02 5.12 -1.28
N LYS A 151 9.91 5.74 -0.49
CA LYS A 151 11.10 6.44 -0.97
C LYS A 151 12.28 5.47 -1.17
N ILE A 152 12.13 4.54 -2.10
CA ILE A 152 13.17 3.58 -2.49
C ILE A 152 13.12 3.31 -3.99
N PHE A 153 14.29 3.17 -4.59
CA PHE A 153 14.45 2.72 -5.97
C PHE A 153 15.43 1.54 -6.01
N GLU A 154 15.08 0.51 -6.78
CA GLU A 154 15.94 -0.68 -6.96
C GLU A 154 15.95 -1.12 -8.44
N ILE A 155 17.04 -1.72 -8.90
CA ILE A 155 17.16 -2.22 -10.28
C ILE A 155 16.02 -3.21 -10.63
N ARG A 156 15.62 -4.03 -9.66
CA ARG A 156 14.49 -4.97 -9.78
C ARG A 156 13.12 -4.30 -9.94
N ASP A 157 13.03 -2.98 -9.83
CA ASP A 157 11.81 -2.23 -10.14
C ASP A 157 11.52 -2.25 -11.64
N LEU A 158 12.53 -2.40 -12.51
CA LEU A 158 12.32 -2.54 -13.96
C LEU A 158 11.44 -3.75 -14.30
N TYR A 159 11.69 -4.89 -13.66
CA TYR A 159 10.83 -6.07 -13.78
C TYR A 159 9.44 -5.84 -13.15
N SER A 160 9.37 -5.03 -12.09
CA SER A 160 8.10 -4.73 -11.44
C SER A 160 7.24 -3.84 -12.34
N LEU A 161 7.82 -2.86 -13.02
CA LEU A 161 7.16 -2.00 -14.01
C LEU A 161 6.58 -2.80 -15.18
N THR A 162 7.33 -3.75 -15.73
CA THR A 162 6.81 -4.59 -16.82
C THR A 162 5.62 -5.44 -16.37
N ARG A 163 5.67 -6.00 -15.16
CA ARG A 163 4.54 -6.72 -14.55
C ARG A 163 3.34 -5.80 -14.31
N GLU A 164 3.55 -4.59 -13.81
CA GLU A 164 2.48 -3.64 -13.50
C GLU A 164 1.75 -3.15 -14.76
N PHE A 165 2.43 -3.06 -15.91
CA PHE A 165 1.75 -2.82 -17.19
C PHE A 165 0.61 -3.84 -17.43
N PHE A 166 0.89 -5.14 -17.33
CA PHE A 166 -0.15 -6.17 -17.52
C PHE A 166 -1.19 -6.17 -16.40
N ALA A 167 -0.73 -5.97 -15.16
CA ALA A 167 -1.61 -5.97 -14.00
C ALA A 167 -2.59 -4.79 -14.02
N TYR A 168 -2.20 -3.64 -14.56
CA TYR A 168 -3.07 -2.47 -14.74
C TYR A 168 -4.28 -2.82 -15.60
N TYR A 169 -4.09 -3.41 -16.79
CA TYR A 169 -5.23 -3.77 -17.67
C TYR A 169 -6.12 -4.84 -17.05
N LYS A 170 -5.55 -5.81 -16.33
CA LYS A 170 -6.36 -6.77 -15.57
C LYS A 170 -7.31 -6.04 -14.62
N TYR A 171 -6.79 -5.08 -13.86
CA TYR A 171 -7.59 -4.33 -12.89
C TYR A 171 -8.51 -3.31 -13.54
N LEU A 172 -8.22 -2.83 -14.75
CA LEU A 172 -9.10 -1.94 -15.51
C LEU A 172 -10.37 -2.65 -15.97
N VAL A 173 -10.26 -3.94 -16.34
CA VAL A 173 -11.38 -4.73 -16.89
C VAL A 173 -12.15 -5.52 -15.82
N MET A 174 -11.55 -5.80 -14.66
CA MET A 174 -12.22 -6.44 -13.50
C MET A 174 -13.44 -5.67 -13.01
#